data_AF-A0A348NX51-F1
#
_entry.id   AF-A0A348NX51-F1
#
_cell.length_a   1.000
_cell.length_b   1.000
_cell.length_c   1.000
_cell.angle_alpha   90.00
_cell.angle_beta   90.00
_cell.angle_gamma   90.00
#
_symmetry.space_group_name_H-M   'P 1'
#
loop_
_entity.id
_entity.type
_entity.pdbx_description
1 polymer ?
#
loop_
_entity_poly.entity_id
_entity_poly.type
_entity_poly.pdbx_seq_one_letter_code
_entity_poly.pdbx_strand_id
1 'polypeptide(L)'
;MLSFLKITFFVIILFSFLGMINYLYSYFDNNRTDNYVKNLKNVPQHITYLIVGDSHGYVDIDNKILNKLSYNLSQMSDSLLDIYSKLLFLIDNNVKIDNIIIQLDPHLYANYRIFRNNNEVIINYLDYNSYTKICNVNYLEFYLQKIPVFSQKNRNFVFKSSIKKIINLFSNTQRNPIKENIIFSINDQSISERNINSVKRSNYHFSNGILDNDNIKDVFIKIVRLAKKNDIELIGIKYPVSKYYYESTSYKYNHFIESINYFTEGHIDSVLDYEKLFYNKDEYFHDPDHLNVNGAIEFTKILNHQLK
;
A
#
# COMPACT_ATOMS: atom_id res chain seq x y z
N MET A 1 -19.88 26.73 -42.06
CA MET A 1 -18.40 26.63 -42.13
C MET A 1 -17.71 27.29 -40.92
N LEU A 2 -18.02 28.55 -40.59
CA LEU A 2 -17.38 29.26 -39.46
C LEU A 2 -17.61 28.59 -38.09
N SER A 3 -18.81 28.03 -37.85
CA SER A 3 -19.13 27.29 -36.62
C SER A 3 -18.33 26.00 -36.50
N PHE A 4 -18.18 25.25 -37.59
CA PHE A 4 -17.39 24.02 -37.64
C PHE A 4 -15.91 24.30 -37.31
N LEU A 5 -15.31 25.33 -37.92
CA LEU A 5 -13.92 25.72 -37.63
C LEU A 5 -13.70 26.09 -36.16
N LYS A 6 -14.65 26.82 -35.54
CA LYS A 6 -14.58 27.16 -34.11
C LYS A 6 -14.65 25.92 -33.22
N ILE A 7 -15.53 24.98 -33.53
CA ILE A 7 -15.66 23.71 -32.78
C ILE A 7 -14.37 22.90 -32.91
N THR A 8 -13.87 22.72 -34.12
CA THR A 8 -12.63 21.97 -34.37
C THR A 8 -11.44 22.61 -33.64
N PHE A 9 -11.31 23.93 -33.70
CA PHE A 9 -10.26 24.65 -32.98
C PHE A 9 -10.35 24.49 -31.46
N PHE A 10 -11.56 24.60 -30.90
CA PHE A 10 -11.80 24.35 -29.47
C PHE A 10 -11.41 22.92 -29.06
N VAL A 11 -11.80 21.93 -29.86
CA VAL A 11 -11.46 20.52 -29.63
C VAL A 11 -9.94 20.30 -29.63
N ILE A 12 -9.21 20.90 -30.59
CA ILE A 12 -7.75 20.83 -30.64
C ILE A 12 -7.11 21.43 -29.39
N ILE A 13 -7.56 22.61 -28.95
CA ILE A 13 -7.06 23.25 -27.72
C ILE A 13 -7.34 22.36 -26.51
N LEU A 14 -8.55 21.82 -26.39
CA LEU A 14 -8.92 20.96 -25.28
C LEU A 14 -8.02 19.72 -25.22
N PHE A 15 -7.83 19.01 -26.33
CA PHE A 15 -6.95 17.83 -26.37
C PHE A 15 -5.48 18.18 -26.15
N SER A 16 -5.01 19.33 -26.63
CA SER A 16 -3.65 19.81 -26.37
C SER A 16 -3.44 20.12 -24.88
N PHE A 17 -4.43 20.74 -24.24
CA PHE A 17 -4.41 21.02 -22.81
C PHE A 17 -4.45 19.75 -21.96
N LEU A 18 -5.32 18.78 -22.31
CA LEU A 18 -5.36 17.47 -21.66
C LEU A 18 -4.05 16.70 -21.86
N GLY A 19 -3.46 16.77 -23.06
CA GLY A 19 -2.15 16.19 -23.36
C GLY A 19 -1.04 16.81 -22.53
N MET A 20 -1.05 18.14 -22.35
CA MET A 20 -0.11 18.85 -21.47
C MET A 20 -0.27 18.43 -20.00
N ILE A 21 -1.51 18.34 -19.49
CA ILE A 21 -1.77 17.84 -18.13
C ILE A 21 -1.25 16.41 -17.96
N ASN A 22 -1.51 15.54 -18.95
CA ASN A 22 -1.03 14.17 -18.92
C ASN A 22 0.50 14.09 -18.92
N TYR A 23 1.17 14.89 -19.77
CA TYR A 23 2.62 14.99 -19.79
C TYR A 23 3.19 15.45 -18.44
N LEU A 24 2.62 16.50 -17.86
CA LEU A 24 3.03 16.99 -16.54
C LEU A 24 2.81 15.93 -15.46
N TYR A 25 1.69 15.20 -15.50
CA TYR A 25 1.44 14.10 -14.58
C TYR A 25 2.50 13.02 -14.72
N SER A 26 2.74 12.49 -15.92
CA SER A 26 3.77 11.47 -16.15
C SER A 26 5.14 11.97 -15.68
N TYR A 27 5.53 13.19 -16.05
CA TYR A 27 6.80 13.77 -15.61
C TYR A 27 6.96 13.81 -14.08
N PHE A 28 5.87 14.04 -13.34
CA PHE A 28 5.90 14.10 -11.87
C PHE A 28 5.65 12.76 -11.16
N ASP A 29 4.94 11.83 -11.79
CA ASP A 29 4.53 10.56 -11.21
C ASP A 29 5.38 9.37 -11.64
N ASN A 30 6.19 9.51 -12.70
CA ASN A 30 7.04 8.44 -13.26
C ASN A 30 7.82 7.72 -12.16
N ASN A 31 8.45 8.42 -11.21
CA ASN A 31 9.23 7.75 -10.17
C ASN A 31 8.41 6.83 -9.25
N ARG A 32 7.12 7.12 -9.00
CA ARG A 32 6.28 6.28 -8.13
C ARG A 32 5.71 5.11 -8.90
N THR A 33 5.04 5.40 -10.03
CA THR A 33 4.40 4.38 -10.85
C THR A 33 5.42 3.43 -11.49
N ASP A 34 6.57 3.95 -11.95
CA ASP A 34 7.61 3.11 -12.55
C ASP A 34 8.21 2.16 -11.53
N ASN A 35 8.50 2.60 -10.31
CA ASN A 35 9.05 1.72 -9.28
C ASN A 35 8.04 0.64 -8.87
N TYR A 36 6.76 0.99 -8.71
CA TYR A 36 5.71 0.05 -8.38
C TYR A 36 5.55 -1.03 -9.46
N VAL A 37 5.44 -0.62 -10.73
CA VAL A 37 5.28 -1.53 -11.88
C VAL A 37 6.56 -2.32 -12.16
N LYS A 38 7.73 -1.70 -12.03
CA LYS A 38 9.03 -2.35 -12.22
C LYS A 38 9.26 -3.45 -11.19
N ASN A 39 8.90 -3.22 -9.92
CA ASN A 39 9.00 -4.25 -8.89
C ASN A 39 8.08 -5.44 -9.15
N LEU A 40 6.91 -5.21 -9.77
CA LEU A 40 5.99 -6.28 -10.19
C LEU A 40 6.51 -7.07 -11.40
N LYS A 41 7.06 -6.38 -12.41
CA LYS A 41 7.53 -7.02 -13.65
C LYS A 41 8.83 -7.82 -13.49
N ASN A 42 9.62 -7.52 -12.46
CA ASN A 42 10.91 -8.18 -12.21
C ASN A 42 10.84 -9.28 -11.13
N VAL A 43 9.63 -9.76 -10.81
CA VAL A 43 9.44 -10.84 -9.84
C VAL A 43 10.01 -12.16 -10.40
N PRO A 44 10.70 -12.99 -9.60
CA PRO A 44 11.14 -14.32 -10.02
C PRO A 44 9.98 -15.20 -10.48
N GLN A 45 10.23 -16.14 -11.40
CA GLN A 45 9.20 -17.05 -11.90
C GLN A 45 8.72 -18.08 -10.86
N HIS A 46 9.50 -18.31 -9.81
CA HIS A 46 9.11 -19.15 -8.68
C HIS A 46 9.52 -18.47 -7.37
N ILE A 47 8.57 -18.40 -6.45
CA ILE A 47 8.71 -17.79 -5.13
C ILE A 47 8.17 -18.77 -4.09
N THR A 48 8.97 -19.12 -3.08
CA THR A 48 8.48 -19.97 -1.98
C THR A 48 7.63 -19.16 -1.03
N TYR A 49 8.06 -17.95 -0.67
CA TYR A 49 7.29 -17.07 0.22
C TYR A 49 7.12 -15.67 -0.39
N LEU A 50 5.91 -15.36 -0.85
CA LEU A 50 5.57 -14.02 -1.32
C LEU A 50 4.98 -13.20 -0.16
N ILE A 51 5.68 -12.14 0.24
CA ILE A 51 5.22 -11.24 1.30
C ILE A 51 4.43 -10.09 0.67
N VAL A 52 3.20 -9.88 1.13
CA VAL A 52 2.30 -8.82 0.67
C VAL A 52 1.68 -8.09 1.85
N GLY A 53 1.63 -6.77 1.73
CA GLY A 53 1.22 -5.88 2.79
C GLY A 53 1.42 -4.43 2.39
N ASP A 54 1.23 -3.55 3.34
CA ASP A 54 1.33 -2.11 3.16
C ASP A 54 2.69 -1.55 3.58
N SER A 55 2.68 -0.42 4.28
CA SER A 55 3.88 0.20 4.81
C SER A 55 4.61 -0.66 5.83
N HIS A 56 3.93 -1.52 6.59
CA HIS A 56 4.59 -2.40 7.56
C HIS A 56 5.47 -3.41 6.82
N GLY A 57 4.91 -4.15 5.87
CA GLY A 57 5.71 -5.04 5.03
C GLY A 57 6.78 -4.33 4.22
N TYR A 58 6.56 -3.07 3.81
CA TYR A 58 7.54 -2.30 3.03
C TYR A 58 8.70 -1.74 3.87
N VAL A 59 8.44 -1.24 5.08
CA VAL A 59 9.42 -0.55 5.94
C VAL A 59 10.08 -1.51 6.92
N ASP A 60 9.31 -2.43 7.48
CA ASP A 60 9.76 -3.26 8.60
C ASP A 60 10.59 -4.44 8.14
N ILE A 61 10.59 -4.76 6.85
CA ILE A 61 11.39 -5.85 6.27
C ILE A 61 12.55 -5.27 5.46
N ASP A 62 13.77 -5.66 5.82
CA ASP A 62 14.96 -5.35 5.04
C ASP A 62 15.16 -6.38 3.91
N ASN A 63 14.71 -5.99 2.72
CA ASN A 63 14.83 -6.80 1.50
C ASN A 63 16.27 -7.18 1.12
N LYS A 64 17.30 -6.50 1.63
CA LYS A 64 18.71 -6.86 1.34
C LYS A 64 19.16 -8.13 2.06
N ILE A 65 18.55 -8.43 3.20
CA ILE A 65 18.88 -9.60 4.02
C ILE A 65 17.76 -10.64 4.07
N LEU A 66 16.58 -10.33 3.51
CA LEU A 66 15.53 -11.31 3.29
C LEU A 66 16.07 -12.51 2.49
N ASN A 67 15.69 -13.72 2.90
CA ASN A 67 16.19 -14.94 2.27
C ASN A 67 15.81 -14.98 0.77
N LYS A 68 16.62 -15.67 -0.03
CA LYS A 68 16.47 -15.71 -1.50
C LYS A 68 15.23 -16.47 -2.01
N LEU A 69 14.57 -17.24 -1.14
CA LEU A 69 13.33 -17.96 -1.47
C LEU A 69 12.09 -17.09 -1.23
N SER A 70 12.27 -15.97 -0.52
CA SER A 70 11.23 -14.99 -0.24
C SER A 70 11.33 -13.80 -1.19
N TYR A 71 10.17 -13.24 -1.54
CA TYR A 71 10.09 -11.98 -2.27
C TYR A 71 9.07 -11.08 -1.61
N ASN A 72 9.47 -9.84 -1.29
CA ASN A 72 8.59 -8.87 -0.66
C ASN A 72 8.04 -7.89 -1.70
N LEU A 73 6.73 -7.93 -1.88
CA LEU A 73 5.99 -7.11 -2.82
C LEU A 73 5.12 -6.06 -2.11
N SER A 74 5.26 -5.93 -0.79
CA SER A 74 4.58 -4.92 0.01
C SER A 74 4.97 -3.51 -0.46
N GLN A 75 4.01 -2.58 -0.43
CA GLN A 75 4.21 -1.21 -0.87
C GLN A 75 3.50 -0.23 0.05
N MET A 76 4.04 0.98 0.11
CA MET A 76 3.42 2.09 0.83
C MET A 76 1.94 2.25 0.47
N SER A 77 1.10 2.18 1.50
CA SER A 77 -0.34 2.36 1.39
C SER A 77 -1.11 1.31 0.58
N ASP A 78 -0.57 0.12 0.36
CA ASP A 78 -1.35 -0.95 -0.26
C ASP A 78 -2.59 -1.27 0.58
N SER A 79 -3.69 -1.51 -0.13
CA SER A 79 -4.92 -2.08 0.38
C SER A 79 -5.01 -3.56 0.02
N LEU A 80 -5.98 -4.28 0.60
CA LEU A 80 -6.30 -5.64 0.14
C LEU A 80 -6.62 -5.70 -1.36
N LEU A 81 -7.15 -4.62 -1.94
CA LEU A 81 -7.42 -4.57 -3.37
C LEU A 81 -6.13 -4.52 -4.19
N ASP A 82 -5.16 -3.72 -3.75
CA ASP A 82 -3.83 -3.67 -4.36
C ASP A 82 -3.15 -5.03 -4.27
N ILE A 83 -3.21 -5.67 -3.10
CA ILE A 83 -2.69 -7.03 -2.88
C ILE A 83 -3.35 -8.03 -3.84
N TYR A 84 -4.68 -8.06 -3.90
CA TYR A 84 -5.42 -8.94 -4.80
C TYR A 84 -5.04 -8.72 -6.28
N SER A 85 -4.92 -7.46 -6.72
CA SER A 85 -4.50 -7.12 -8.08
C SER A 85 -3.08 -7.58 -8.40
N LYS A 86 -2.16 -7.47 -7.46
CA LYS A 86 -0.79 -7.97 -7.62
C LYS A 86 -0.77 -9.49 -7.78
N LEU A 87 -1.51 -10.19 -6.92
CA LEU A 87 -1.62 -11.65 -6.98
C LEU A 87 -2.22 -12.11 -8.31
N LEU A 88 -3.29 -11.46 -8.78
CA LEU A 88 -3.86 -11.73 -10.10
C LEU A 88 -2.84 -11.51 -11.22
N PHE A 89 -2.11 -10.39 -11.19
CA PHE A 89 -1.08 -10.12 -12.18
C PHE A 89 0.00 -11.22 -12.22
N LEU A 90 0.50 -11.65 -11.06
CA LEU A 90 1.53 -12.69 -10.97
C LEU A 90 1.02 -14.03 -11.52
N ILE A 91 -0.19 -14.43 -11.14
CA ILE A 91 -0.81 -15.69 -11.58
C ILE A 91 -1.11 -15.66 -13.08
N ASP A 92 -1.66 -14.57 -13.61
CA ASP A 92 -1.92 -14.41 -15.05
C ASP A 92 -0.60 -14.42 -15.87
N ASN A 93 0.54 -14.10 -15.25
CA ASN A 93 1.87 -14.19 -15.85
C ASN A 93 2.63 -15.49 -15.49
N ASN A 94 1.92 -16.53 -15.02
CA ASN A 94 2.45 -17.85 -14.71
C ASN A 94 3.56 -17.88 -13.65
N VAL A 95 3.61 -16.90 -12.75
CA VAL A 95 4.53 -16.94 -11.61
C VAL A 95 4.05 -17.99 -10.62
N LYS A 96 4.90 -18.96 -10.30
CA LYS A 96 4.63 -19.98 -9.28
C LYS A 96 4.88 -19.41 -7.89
N ILE A 97 3.90 -19.53 -7.01
CA ILE A 97 3.98 -19.09 -5.62
C ILE A 97 3.59 -20.29 -4.75
N ASP A 98 4.41 -20.67 -3.78
CA ASP A 98 4.06 -21.77 -2.86
C ASP A 98 3.27 -21.25 -1.65
N ASN A 99 3.71 -20.12 -1.08
CA ASN A 99 3.10 -19.50 0.10
C ASN A 99 2.94 -17.99 -0.08
N ILE A 100 1.83 -17.44 0.40
CA ILE A 100 1.64 -16.00 0.55
C ILE A 100 1.65 -15.65 2.04
N ILE A 101 2.53 -14.74 2.42
CA ILE A 101 2.56 -14.13 3.75
C ILE A 101 1.78 -12.82 3.67
N ILE A 102 0.54 -12.82 4.15
CA ILE A 102 -0.37 -11.68 4.11
C ILE A 102 -0.45 -10.97 5.47
N GLN A 103 -0.32 -9.65 5.44
CA GLN A 103 -0.45 -8.82 6.62
C GLN A 103 -1.85 -8.92 7.25
N LEU A 104 -1.88 -9.13 8.56
CA LEU A 104 -3.09 -9.23 9.39
C LEU A 104 -3.27 -8.04 10.35
N ASP A 105 -2.45 -6.99 10.22
CA ASP A 105 -2.57 -5.84 11.11
C ASP A 105 -3.92 -5.14 10.90
N PRO A 106 -4.62 -4.76 11.99
CA PRO A 106 -5.94 -4.15 11.92
C PRO A 106 -6.12 -2.98 10.97
N HIS A 107 -5.12 -2.13 10.88
CA HIS A 107 -5.22 -0.93 10.05
C HIS A 107 -5.34 -1.26 8.55
N LEU A 108 -4.86 -2.41 8.08
CA LEU A 108 -5.04 -2.85 6.69
C LEU A 108 -6.51 -3.11 6.34
N TYR A 109 -7.31 -3.48 7.33
CA TYR A 109 -8.73 -3.84 7.20
C TYR A 109 -9.67 -2.69 7.58
N ALA A 110 -9.14 -1.53 7.95
CA ALA A 110 -9.93 -0.39 8.39
C ALA A 110 -10.43 0.46 7.22
N ASN A 111 -11.57 1.11 7.38
CA ASN A 111 -12.24 1.88 6.31
C ASN A 111 -11.37 3.00 5.71
N TYR A 112 -10.41 3.56 6.46
CA TYR A 112 -9.51 4.57 5.91
C TYR A 112 -8.70 4.05 4.71
N ARG A 113 -8.45 2.73 4.64
CA ARG A 113 -7.68 2.08 3.59
C ARG A 113 -8.39 2.11 2.24
N ILE A 114 -9.73 2.22 2.22
CA ILE A 114 -10.51 2.45 0.98
C ILE A 114 -10.12 3.79 0.33
N PHE A 115 -9.82 4.80 1.13
CA PHE A 115 -9.42 6.11 0.61
C PHE A 115 -7.91 6.18 0.35
N ARG A 116 -7.11 5.46 1.15
CA ARG A 116 -5.63 5.42 1.10
C ARG A 116 -5.12 4.13 0.47
N ASN A 117 -5.24 4.03 -0.85
CA ASN A 117 -4.79 2.87 -1.64
C ASN A 117 -4.02 3.29 -2.89
N ASN A 118 -3.50 2.30 -3.63
CA ASN A 118 -2.76 2.48 -4.87
C ASN A 118 -3.58 2.10 -6.12
N ASN A 119 -4.93 2.12 -6.04
CA ASN A 119 -5.82 1.66 -7.11
C ASN A 119 -5.53 2.30 -8.49
N GLU A 120 -5.12 3.57 -8.49
CA GLU A 120 -4.80 4.32 -9.71
C GLU A 120 -3.61 3.72 -10.48
N VAL A 121 -2.73 2.99 -9.77
CA VAL A 121 -1.55 2.34 -10.34
C VAL A 121 -1.91 0.96 -10.87
N ILE A 122 -2.92 0.28 -10.29
CA ILE A 122 -3.39 -1.06 -10.68
C ILE A 122 -3.68 -1.14 -12.18
N ILE A 123 -4.33 -0.11 -12.71
CA ILE A 123 -4.77 -0.06 -14.11
C ILE A 123 -3.60 -0.10 -15.13
N ASN A 124 -2.39 0.22 -14.68
CA ASN A 124 -1.20 0.28 -15.54
C ASN A 124 -0.55 -1.09 -15.78
N TYR A 125 -0.90 -2.11 -15.00
CA TYR A 125 -0.32 -3.45 -15.15
C TYR A 125 -1.35 -4.56 -15.31
N LEU A 126 -2.65 -4.30 -15.10
CA LEU A 126 -3.71 -5.24 -15.49
C LEU A 126 -4.24 -4.95 -16.89
N ASP A 127 -4.62 -6.01 -17.60
CA ASP A 127 -5.44 -5.89 -18.80
C ASP A 127 -6.90 -5.57 -18.44
N TYR A 128 -7.72 -5.26 -19.45
CA TYR A 128 -9.13 -4.93 -19.25
C TYR A 128 -9.91 -6.07 -18.57
N ASN A 129 -9.66 -7.33 -18.94
CA ASN A 129 -10.41 -8.47 -18.42
C ASN A 129 -10.11 -8.69 -16.94
N SER A 130 -8.84 -8.59 -16.54
CA SER A 130 -8.43 -8.74 -15.14
C SER A 130 -8.80 -7.53 -14.31
N TYR A 131 -8.76 -6.30 -14.85
CA TYR A 131 -9.23 -5.10 -14.14
C TYR A 131 -10.75 -5.11 -13.89
N THR A 132 -11.55 -5.55 -14.85
CA THR A 132 -13.02 -5.59 -14.71
C THR A 132 -13.51 -6.62 -13.71
N LYS A 133 -12.78 -7.73 -13.50
CA LYS A 133 -13.03 -8.67 -12.38
C LYS A 133 -12.94 -8.00 -11.00
N ILE A 134 -12.26 -6.86 -10.91
CA ILE A 134 -11.94 -6.16 -9.68
C ILE A 134 -12.88 -4.96 -9.49
N CYS A 135 -12.89 -4.05 -10.47
CA CYS A 135 -13.52 -2.74 -10.34
C CYS A 135 -14.91 -2.66 -11.00
N ASN A 136 -15.37 -3.69 -11.71
CA ASN A 136 -16.64 -3.72 -12.44
C ASN A 136 -16.89 -2.48 -13.32
N VAL A 137 -15.87 -2.10 -14.09
CA VAL A 137 -15.93 -0.95 -15.01
C VAL A 137 -16.24 -1.40 -16.43
N ASN A 138 -16.79 -0.51 -17.27
CA ASN A 138 -16.90 -0.80 -18.70
C ASN A 138 -15.60 -0.45 -19.45
N TYR A 139 -15.52 -0.84 -20.73
CA TYR A 139 -14.35 -0.61 -21.58
C TYR A 139 -13.95 0.87 -21.67
N LEU A 140 -14.92 1.76 -21.90
CA LEU A 140 -14.64 3.19 -21.99
C LEU A 140 -14.08 3.74 -20.68
N GLU A 141 -14.69 3.37 -19.56
CA GLU A 141 -14.26 3.79 -18.23
C GLU A 141 -12.83 3.31 -17.91
N PHE A 142 -12.48 2.07 -18.25
CA PHE A 142 -11.11 1.55 -18.10
C PHE A 142 -10.08 2.44 -18.82
N TYR A 143 -10.30 2.79 -20.10
CA TYR A 143 -9.34 3.64 -20.81
C TYR A 143 -9.35 5.08 -20.33
N LEU A 144 -10.51 5.62 -19.92
CA LEU A 144 -10.57 6.96 -19.34
C LEU A 144 -9.79 7.04 -18.03
N GLN A 145 -9.88 6.04 -17.15
CA GLN A 145 -9.15 6.01 -15.89
C GLN A 145 -7.62 5.98 -16.06
N LYS A 146 -7.11 5.50 -17.21
CA LYS A 146 -5.67 5.60 -17.56
C LYS A 146 -5.22 7.03 -17.83
N ILE A 147 -6.15 7.95 -18.09
CA ILE A 147 -5.85 9.36 -18.29
C ILE A 147 -5.96 10.05 -16.92
N PRO A 148 -4.88 10.63 -16.39
CA PRO A 148 -4.82 11.17 -15.02
C PRO A 148 -5.90 12.19 -14.68
N VAL A 149 -6.38 12.95 -15.66
CA VAL A 149 -7.44 13.95 -15.48
C VAL A 149 -8.82 13.33 -15.18
N PHE A 150 -9.05 12.09 -15.60
CA PHE A 150 -10.31 11.39 -15.36
C PHE A 150 -10.26 10.54 -14.08
N SER A 151 -9.06 10.16 -13.60
CA SER A 151 -8.90 9.58 -12.26
C SER A 151 -9.10 10.65 -11.17
N GLN A 152 -10.04 10.39 -10.26
CA GLN A 152 -10.37 11.35 -9.20
C GLN A 152 -9.23 11.59 -8.22
N LYS A 153 -8.42 10.57 -7.87
CA LYS A 153 -7.26 10.76 -6.99
C LYS A 153 -6.11 11.42 -7.74
N ASN A 154 -5.88 11.08 -9.01
CA ASN A 154 -4.82 11.69 -9.81
C ASN A 154 -5.10 13.18 -10.04
N ARG A 155 -6.36 13.59 -10.25
CA ARG A 155 -6.73 15.01 -10.25
C ARG A 155 -6.24 15.74 -9.00
N ASN A 156 -6.62 15.24 -7.83
CA ASN A 156 -6.25 15.87 -6.56
C ASN A 156 -4.72 15.91 -6.36
N PHE A 157 -4.02 14.86 -6.77
CA PHE A 157 -2.57 14.81 -6.72
C PHE A 157 -1.92 15.81 -7.69
N VAL A 158 -2.33 15.85 -8.96
CA VAL A 158 -1.84 16.79 -9.97
C VAL A 158 -2.05 18.21 -9.50
N PHE A 159 -3.27 18.57 -9.09
CA PHE A 159 -3.57 19.93 -8.69
C PHE A 159 -2.74 20.35 -7.46
N LYS A 160 -2.71 19.52 -6.41
CA LYS A 160 -1.95 19.86 -5.19
C LYS A 160 -0.45 19.87 -5.41
N SER A 161 0.09 18.88 -6.12
CA SER A 161 1.54 18.77 -6.35
C SER A 161 2.05 19.82 -7.32
N SER A 162 1.30 20.10 -8.39
CA SER A 162 1.65 21.13 -9.37
C SER A 162 1.54 22.52 -8.76
N ILE A 163 0.47 22.83 -8.04
CA ILE A 163 0.33 24.13 -7.35
C ILE A 163 1.45 24.31 -6.32
N LYS A 164 1.76 23.28 -5.51
CA LYS A 164 2.83 23.38 -4.51
C LYS A 164 4.20 23.57 -5.14
N LYS A 165 4.51 22.88 -6.25
CA LYS A 165 5.78 23.07 -6.97
C LYS A 165 5.84 24.42 -7.67
N ILE A 166 4.75 24.90 -8.27
CA ILE A 166 4.65 26.25 -8.84
C ILE A 166 4.92 27.29 -7.76
N ILE A 167 4.25 27.18 -6.60
CA ILE A 167 4.52 28.04 -5.45
C ILE A 167 6.01 27.96 -5.07
N ASN A 168 6.58 26.77 -4.96
CA ASN A 168 7.99 26.58 -4.63
C ASN A 168 8.99 27.10 -5.70
N LEU A 169 8.58 27.19 -6.98
CA LEU A 169 9.39 27.80 -8.04
C LEU A 169 9.40 29.33 -7.91
N PHE A 170 8.31 29.93 -7.41
CA PHE A 170 8.18 31.37 -7.22
C PHE A 170 8.58 31.84 -5.82
N SER A 171 8.53 30.96 -4.81
CA SER A 171 9.09 31.22 -3.51
C SER A 171 10.53 30.73 -3.50
N ASN A 172 11.51 31.62 -3.32
CA ASN A 172 12.95 31.29 -3.16
C ASN A 172 13.27 30.36 -1.97
N THR A 173 12.26 29.77 -1.33
CA THR A 173 12.39 28.68 -0.38
C THR A 173 12.70 27.39 -1.12
N GLN A 174 13.95 27.23 -1.55
CA GLN A 174 14.52 25.91 -1.77
C GLN A 174 14.47 25.18 -0.42
N ARG A 175 13.38 24.46 -0.17
CA ARG A 175 13.40 23.44 0.87
C ARG A 175 14.40 22.40 0.40
N ASN A 176 15.56 22.36 1.05
CA ASN A 176 16.46 21.24 0.96
C ASN A 176 15.60 19.97 1.01
N PRO A 177 15.73 19.04 0.04
CA PRO A 177 15.11 17.73 0.20
C PRO A 177 15.58 17.24 1.56
N ILE A 178 14.63 17.06 2.47
CA ILE A 178 14.90 16.54 3.81
C ILE A 178 15.72 15.29 3.53
N LYS A 179 17.01 15.32 3.92
CA LYS A 179 17.89 14.17 3.80
C LYS A 179 17.10 13.00 4.38
N GLU A 180 16.79 12.01 3.56
CA GLU A 180 16.11 10.76 3.94
C GLU A 180 16.91 9.94 4.98
N ASN A 181 18.00 10.51 5.51
CA ASN A 181 18.84 9.99 6.58
C ASN A 181 18.71 10.78 7.89
N ILE A 182 17.72 11.67 8.07
CA ILE A 182 17.36 12.04 9.45
C ILE A 182 16.67 10.81 10.03
N ILE A 183 17.46 9.99 10.71
CA ILE A 183 17.01 8.96 11.62
C ILE A 183 16.26 9.71 12.73
N PHE A 184 15.02 10.12 12.46
CA PHE A 184 14.13 10.62 13.49
C PHE A 184 13.79 9.38 14.30
N SER A 185 14.45 9.19 15.42
CA SER A 185 14.10 8.10 16.31
C SER A 185 12.91 8.57 17.13
N ILE A 186 11.95 7.67 17.39
CA ILE A 186 10.96 7.92 18.43
C ILE A 186 11.65 8.25 19.77
N ASN A 187 12.92 7.85 19.94
CA ASN A 187 13.74 8.19 21.10
C ASN A 187 14.04 9.67 21.28
N ASP A 188 14.00 10.47 20.22
CA ASP A 188 14.21 11.92 20.30
C ASP A 188 12.98 12.64 20.90
N GLN A 189 11.85 11.93 21.05
CA GLN A 189 10.62 12.43 21.63
C GLN A 189 10.53 12.10 23.13
N SER A 190 9.95 13.02 23.90
CA SER A 190 9.54 12.75 25.27
C SER A 190 8.45 11.67 25.32
N ILE A 191 8.34 10.95 26.45
CA ILE A 191 7.30 9.92 26.64
C ILE A 191 5.88 10.48 26.40
N SER A 192 5.64 11.73 26.79
CA SER A 192 4.35 12.41 26.55
C SER A 192 4.07 12.59 25.06
N GLU A 193 5.06 13.01 24.27
CA GLU A 193 4.93 13.17 22.82
C GLU A 193 4.71 11.83 22.11
N ARG A 194 5.40 10.77 22.52
CA ARG A 194 5.20 9.41 21.97
C ARG A 194 3.77 8.94 22.17
N ASN A 195 3.22 9.15 23.37
CA ASN A 195 1.83 8.85 23.68
C ASN A 195 0.86 9.65 22.80
N ILE A 196 1.06 10.97 22.71
CA ILE A 196 0.21 11.86 21.90
C ILE A 196 0.25 11.43 20.42
N ASN A 197 1.43 11.13 19.87
CA ASN A 197 1.60 10.71 18.49
C ASN A 197 0.95 9.35 18.23
N SER A 198 1.08 8.41 19.16
CA SER A 198 0.46 7.08 19.07
C SER A 198 -1.06 7.17 19.10
N VAL A 199 -1.63 7.97 20.00
CA VAL A 199 -3.09 8.22 20.04
C VAL A 199 -3.56 8.90 18.74
N LYS A 200 -2.83 9.89 18.23
CA LYS A 200 -3.17 10.53 16.94
C LYS A 200 -3.14 9.53 15.79
N ARG A 201 -2.13 8.66 15.75
CA ARG A 201 -1.96 7.62 14.73
C ARG A 201 -3.06 6.56 14.81
N SER A 202 -3.35 6.05 16.00
CA SER A 202 -4.47 5.14 16.28
C SER A 202 -5.80 5.77 15.87
N ASN A 203 -6.05 7.03 16.26
CA ASN A 203 -7.23 7.76 15.81
C ASN A 203 -7.29 7.85 14.29
N TYR A 204 -6.18 8.16 13.61
CA TYR A 204 -6.14 8.23 12.15
C TYR A 204 -6.50 6.90 11.47
N HIS A 205 -5.99 5.77 11.98
CA HIS A 205 -6.28 4.44 11.43
C HIS A 205 -7.70 3.97 11.72
N PHE A 206 -8.27 4.35 12.87
CA PHE A 206 -9.54 3.81 13.35
C PHE A 206 -10.67 4.84 13.46
N SER A 207 -10.50 6.08 12.95
CA SER A 207 -11.52 7.15 13.09
C SER A 207 -12.79 6.90 12.29
N ASN A 208 -12.71 6.13 11.21
CA ASN A 208 -13.83 5.93 10.27
C ASN A 208 -14.58 4.61 10.51
N GLY A 209 -14.52 4.10 11.74
CA GLY A 209 -15.20 2.87 12.15
C GLY A 209 -14.60 1.59 11.56
N ILE A 210 -15.22 0.48 11.97
CA ILE A 210 -14.88 -0.90 11.62
C ILE A 210 -15.75 -1.35 10.43
N LEU A 211 -15.18 -2.24 9.61
CA LEU A 211 -15.74 -3.32 8.76
C LEU A 211 -17.26 -3.43 8.45
N ASP A 212 -18.07 -2.37 8.43
CA ASP A 212 -19.40 -2.40 7.78
C ASP A 212 -19.28 -2.29 6.25
N ASN A 213 -18.08 -2.50 5.72
CA ASN A 213 -17.83 -2.47 4.29
C ASN A 213 -17.60 -3.89 3.78
N ASP A 214 -18.68 -4.51 3.31
CA ASP A 214 -18.68 -5.80 2.61
C ASP A 214 -17.55 -5.89 1.57
N ASN A 215 -17.12 -4.77 0.98
CA ASN A 215 -16.05 -4.76 -0.01
C ASN A 215 -14.68 -5.23 0.53
N ILE A 216 -14.28 -4.90 1.77
CA ILE A 216 -12.97 -5.33 2.32
C ILE A 216 -12.97 -6.84 2.52
N LYS A 217 -14.03 -7.35 3.13
CA LYS A 217 -14.26 -8.78 3.36
C LYS A 217 -14.31 -9.53 2.02
N ASP A 218 -15.06 -9.02 1.05
CA ASP A 218 -15.18 -9.63 -0.28
C ASP A 218 -13.83 -9.73 -0.98
N VAL A 219 -13.00 -8.69 -0.89
CA VAL A 219 -11.66 -8.71 -1.48
C VAL A 219 -10.75 -9.71 -0.77
N PHE A 220 -10.80 -9.80 0.56
CA PHE A 220 -10.07 -10.83 1.30
C PHE A 220 -10.51 -12.24 0.85
N ILE A 221 -11.82 -12.49 0.76
CA ILE A 221 -12.34 -13.78 0.29
C ILE A 221 -11.92 -14.07 -1.16
N LYS A 222 -11.80 -13.05 -2.02
CA LYS A 222 -11.24 -13.22 -3.36
C LYS A 222 -9.76 -13.65 -3.31
N ILE A 223 -8.95 -13.10 -2.40
CA ILE A 223 -7.57 -13.55 -2.18
C ILE A 223 -7.54 -15.02 -1.73
N VAL A 224 -8.37 -15.40 -0.76
CA VAL A 224 -8.48 -16.79 -0.27
C VAL A 224 -8.84 -17.76 -1.40
N ARG A 225 -9.84 -17.41 -2.21
CA ARG A 225 -10.25 -18.24 -3.36
C ARG A 225 -9.14 -18.33 -4.40
N LEU A 226 -8.43 -17.24 -4.66
CA LEU A 226 -7.32 -17.20 -5.61
C LEU A 226 -6.16 -18.08 -5.13
N ALA A 227 -5.81 -18.03 -3.85
CA ALA A 227 -4.78 -18.87 -3.25
C ALA A 227 -5.15 -20.36 -3.33
N LYS A 228 -6.35 -20.73 -2.84
CA LYS A 228 -6.83 -22.13 -2.89
C LYS A 228 -6.92 -22.70 -4.31
N LYS A 229 -7.35 -21.89 -5.28
CA LYS A 229 -7.44 -22.32 -6.68
C LYS A 229 -6.07 -22.68 -7.27
N ASN A 230 -5.00 -22.08 -6.77
CA ASN A 230 -3.63 -22.25 -7.27
C ASN A 230 -2.75 -23.06 -6.31
N ASP A 231 -3.35 -23.74 -5.33
CA ASP A 231 -2.63 -24.55 -4.32
C ASP A 231 -1.56 -23.75 -3.55
N ILE A 232 -1.91 -22.50 -3.18
CA ILE A 232 -1.05 -21.58 -2.45
C ILE A 232 -1.50 -21.55 -0.98
N GLU A 233 -0.56 -21.77 -0.05
CA GLU A 233 -0.79 -21.62 1.38
C GLU A 233 -0.88 -20.14 1.79
N LEU A 234 -1.83 -19.79 2.66
CA LEU A 234 -1.99 -18.44 3.20
C LEU A 234 -1.50 -18.38 4.65
N ILE A 235 -0.39 -17.69 4.84
CA ILE A 235 0.21 -17.43 6.16
C ILE A 235 -0.09 -15.99 6.54
N GLY A 236 -0.68 -15.77 7.72
CA GLY A 236 -0.89 -14.44 8.27
C GLY A 236 0.36 -13.91 8.96
N ILE A 237 0.61 -12.60 8.91
CA ILE A 237 1.68 -11.94 9.70
C ILE A 237 1.15 -10.69 10.40
N LYS A 238 1.46 -10.53 11.69
CA LYS A 238 1.29 -9.27 12.41
C LYS A 238 2.65 -8.65 12.70
N TYR A 239 2.82 -7.39 12.33
CA TYR A 239 4.12 -6.73 12.41
C TYR A 239 4.36 -6.14 13.80
N PRO A 240 5.64 -6.01 14.23
CA PRO A 240 5.95 -5.36 15.50
C PRO A 240 5.47 -3.91 15.54
N VAL A 241 4.86 -3.50 16.64
CA VAL A 241 4.46 -2.11 16.87
C VAL A 241 5.00 -1.60 18.20
N SER A 242 5.13 -0.29 18.36
CA SER A 242 5.60 0.29 19.63
C SER A 242 4.61 0.02 20.76
N LYS A 243 5.10 0.05 22.00
CA LYS A 243 4.27 -0.05 23.20
C LYS A 243 3.09 0.92 23.16
N TYR A 244 3.39 2.18 22.87
CA TYR A 244 2.42 3.27 22.93
C TYR A 244 1.35 3.10 21.86
N TYR A 245 1.73 2.63 20.66
CA TYR A 245 0.77 2.34 19.61
C TYR A 245 -0.11 1.15 19.99
N TYR A 246 0.48 0.05 20.46
CA TYR A 246 -0.26 -1.12 20.96
C TYR A 246 -1.26 -0.73 22.06
N GLU A 247 -0.84 0.02 23.07
CA GLU A 247 -1.70 0.45 24.17
C GLU A 247 -2.80 1.40 23.67
N SER A 248 -2.47 2.37 22.80
CA SER A 248 -3.45 3.32 22.25
C SER A 248 -4.47 2.69 21.29
N THR A 249 -4.17 1.51 20.77
CA THR A 249 -5.07 0.76 19.92
C THR A 249 -5.88 -0.25 20.73
N SER A 250 -5.30 -0.91 21.74
CA SER A 250 -5.87 -2.04 22.50
C SER A 250 -7.37 -1.94 22.83
N TYR A 251 -7.86 -0.79 23.31
CA TYR A 251 -9.30 -0.59 23.59
C TYR A 251 -10.19 -0.60 22.34
N LYS A 252 -9.73 -0.01 21.23
CA LYS A 252 -10.42 -0.04 19.93
C LYS A 252 -10.18 -1.36 19.17
N TYR A 253 -9.06 -1.99 19.48
CA TYR A 253 -8.46 -3.12 18.81
C TYR A 253 -9.18 -4.42 19.12
N ASN A 254 -9.72 -4.61 20.33
CA ASN A 254 -10.41 -5.86 20.70
C ASN A 254 -11.62 -6.16 19.79
N HIS A 255 -12.51 -5.19 19.58
CA HIS A 255 -13.61 -5.35 18.62
C HIS A 255 -13.15 -5.53 17.18
N PHE A 256 -12.01 -4.91 16.84
CA PHE A 256 -11.46 -4.96 15.49
C PHE A 256 -10.85 -6.33 15.17
N ILE A 257 -10.09 -6.89 16.11
CA ILE A 257 -9.49 -8.23 15.99
C ILE A 257 -10.55 -9.31 16.01
N GLU A 258 -11.58 -9.20 16.86
CA GLU A 258 -12.70 -10.15 16.82
C GLU A 258 -13.32 -10.17 15.41
N SER A 259 -13.51 -9.01 14.79
CA SER A 259 -14.05 -8.91 13.44
C SER A 259 -13.10 -9.47 12.37
N ILE A 260 -11.80 -9.17 12.44
CA ILE A 260 -10.81 -9.76 11.52
C ILE A 260 -10.79 -11.27 11.68
N ASN A 261 -10.56 -11.76 12.90
CA ASN A 261 -10.50 -13.19 13.21
C ASN A 261 -11.75 -13.88 12.71
N TYR A 262 -12.94 -13.29 12.92
CA TYR A 262 -14.20 -13.88 12.46
C TYR A 262 -14.25 -14.18 10.95
N PHE A 263 -13.64 -13.36 10.08
CA PHE A 263 -13.63 -13.64 8.64
C PHE A 263 -12.30 -14.22 8.11
N THR A 264 -11.23 -14.20 8.89
CA THR A 264 -9.94 -14.84 8.53
C THR A 264 -9.81 -16.26 9.09
N GLU A 265 -10.57 -16.62 10.12
CA GLU A 265 -10.59 -17.94 10.74
C GLU A 265 -10.99 -19.02 9.71
N GLY A 266 -10.21 -20.09 9.65
CA GLY A 266 -10.39 -21.17 8.67
C GLY A 266 -9.99 -20.81 7.23
N HIS A 267 -9.38 -19.64 7.01
CA HIS A 267 -8.86 -19.20 5.70
C HIS A 267 -7.36 -18.92 5.71
N ILE A 268 -6.77 -18.77 6.89
CA ILE A 268 -5.34 -18.62 7.12
C ILE A 268 -4.82 -19.92 7.74
N ASP A 269 -3.79 -20.50 7.14
CA ASP A 269 -3.23 -21.80 7.52
C ASP A 269 -2.36 -21.70 8.78
N SER A 270 -1.63 -20.58 8.92
CA SER A 270 -0.84 -20.27 10.12
C SER A 270 -0.68 -18.77 10.32
N VAL A 271 -0.41 -18.33 11.56
CA VAL A 271 -0.21 -16.90 11.89
C VAL A 271 1.13 -16.69 12.58
N LEU A 272 1.94 -15.80 12.01
CA LEU A 272 3.17 -15.29 12.58
C LEU A 272 2.88 -13.98 13.33
N ASP A 273 2.76 -14.05 14.65
CA ASP A 273 2.41 -12.89 15.49
C ASP A 273 3.66 -12.28 16.13
N TYR A 274 4.09 -11.13 15.61
CA TYR A 274 5.25 -10.39 16.11
C TYR A 274 4.87 -9.05 16.75
N GLU A 275 3.58 -8.81 16.99
CA GLU A 275 3.08 -7.50 17.40
C GLU A 275 3.78 -6.96 18.66
N LYS A 276 4.11 -7.85 19.59
CA LYS A 276 4.78 -7.55 20.86
C LYS A 276 6.29 -7.81 20.86
N LEU A 277 6.89 -8.14 19.71
CA LEU A 277 8.30 -8.53 19.62
C LEU A 277 9.24 -7.48 20.22
N PHE A 278 8.89 -6.20 20.07
CA PHE A 278 9.66 -5.05 20.58
C PHE A 278 8.85 -4.17 21.55
N TYR A 279 7.93 -4.76 22.32
CA TYR A 279 6.97 -4.05 23.19
C TYR A 279 7.58 -3.13 24.26
N ASN A 280 8.88 -3.18 24.53
CA ASN A 280 9.57 -2.22 25.41
C ASN A 280 10.94 -1.81 24.83
N LYS A 281 11.07 -1.83 23.50
CA LYS A 281 12.32 -1.54 22.79
C LYS A 281 12.10 -0.43 21.77
N ASP A 282 11.77 0.76 22.29
CA ASP A 282 11.45 1.95 21.48
C ASP A 282 12.58 2.32 20.50
N GLU A 283 13.83 1.96 20.82
CA GLU A 283 15.00 2.13 19.96
C GLU A 283 14.93 1.41 18.62
N TYR A 284 13.98 0.49 18.42
CA TYR A 284 13.74 -0.18 17.15
C TYR A 284 12.68 0.49 16.28
N PHE A 285 12.04 1.56 16.75
CA PHE A 285 10.97 2.26 16.03
C PHE A 285 11.42 3.63 15.52
N HIS A 286 10.89 4.03 14.35
CA HIS A 286 11.05 5.39 13.84
C HIS A 286 9.81 6.24 14.15
N ASP A 287 8.64 5.62 14.16
CA ASP A 287 7.36 6.21 14.52
C ASP A 287 6.52 5.20 15.34
N PRO A 288 5.28 5.51 15.76
CA PRO A 288 4.49 4.61 16.59
C PRO A 288 4.28 3.20 16.04
N ASP A 289 4.20 3.02 14.73
CA ASP A 289 3.76 1.78 14.09
C ASP A 289 4.75 1.21 13.07
N HIS A 290 5.94 1.78 12.92
CA HIS A 290 6.95 1.28 12.00
C HIS A 290 8.35 1.22 12.62
N LEU A 291 9.09 0.20 12.21
CA LEU A 291 10.46 0.01 12.59
C LEU A 291 11.37 1.07 11.95
N ASN A 292 12.50 1.32 12.61
CA ASN A 292 13.64 1.96 11.98
C ASN A 292 14.55 0.90 11.33
N VAL A 293 15.64 1.34 10.70
CA VAL A 293 16.58 0.45 10.00
C VAL A 293 17.10 -0.69 10.90
N ASN A 294 17.44 -0.40 12.16
CA ASN A 294 17.93 -1.42 13.08
C ASN A 294 16.82 -2.41 13.47
N GLY A 295 15.61 -1.91 13.72
CA GLY A 295 14.44 -2.74 14.01
C GLY A 295 14.11 -3.67 12.85
N ALA A 296 14.10 -3.14 11.64
CA ALA A 296 13.80 -3.90 10.42
C ALA A 296 14.84 -5.01 10.17
N ILE A 297 16.13 -4.71 10.39
CA ILE A 297 17.20 -5.71 10.28
C ILE A 297 16.98 -6.85 11.29
N GLU A 298 16.74 -6.52 12.56
CA GLU A 298 16.56 -7.54 13.61
C GLU A 298 15.27 -8.35 13.39
N PHE A 299 14.17 -7.70 13.02
CA PHE A 299 12.93 -8.38 12.68
C PHE A 299 13.08 -9.33 11.48
N THR A 300 13.75 -8.88 10.42
CA THR A 300 13.95 -9.70 9.22
C THR A 300 14.82 -10.93 9.49
N LYS A 301 15.81 -10.85 10.39
CA LYS A 301 16.58 -12.02 10.83
C LYS A 301 15.70 -13.06 11.52
N ILE A 302 14.81 -12.62 12.40
CA ILE A 302 13.87 -13.48 13.12
C ILE A 302 12.89 -14.14 12.13
N LEU A 303 12.29 -13.33 11.24
CA LEU A 303 11.40 -13.83 10.19
C LEU A 303 12.11 -14.87 9.30
N ASN A 304 13.33 -14.58 8.84
CA ASN A 304 14.12 -15.53 8.05
C ASN A 304 14.41 -16.84 8.77
N HIS A 305 14.60 -16.82 10.09
CA HIS A 305 14.81 -18.05 10.84
C HIS A 305 13.54 -18.90 10.87
N GLN A 306 12.37 -18.27 10.94
CA GLN A 306 11.08 -18.95 10.99
C GLN A 306 10.60 -19.47 9.63
N LEU A 307 11.04 -18.87 8.52
CA LEU A 307 10.71 -19.30 7.15
C LEU A 307 11.65 -20.38 6.58
N LYS A 308 12.63 -20.85 7.35
CA LYS A 308 13.55 -21.94 6.95
C LYS A 308 12.94 -23.30 7.23
#